data_AF-A0A4Y8CP76-F1
#
_entry.id   AF-A0A4Y8CP76-F1
#
_cell.length_a   1.000
_cell.length_b   1.000
_cell.length_c   1.000
_cell.angle_alpha   90.00
_cell.angle_beta   90.00
_cell.angle_gamma   90.00
#
_symmetry.space_group_name_H-M   'P 1'
#
loop_
_entity.id
_entity.type
_entity.pdbx_description
1 polymer ?
#
loop_
_entity_poly.entity_id
_entity_poly.type
_entity_poly.pdbx_seq_one_letter_code
_entity_poly.pdbx_strand_id
1 'polypeptide(L)'
;MAPPFTIEKKAAAYLRTIPTINLRNNPHVPNPSLQLEDIQIDSHLRSYGKFTHFGVTDTRDPGKRQFELKLYAISDEVNEERTPSLSPVSEDAVTLPSEIASKSYNVKRQVEIRAYLRYIKRGHETIKQLEAFHQYRDERGKLMLAQYFKFCDVGNVKQLRRAYFLEGSRLPEAFMWKLYHKIIDALAFLHNDHPKYDNDPLHKGRKSIIVPDLDAENVYLVWPEGGSHSLVYPDIKLGDFDTVNFVDFEGGFLEEDITDVDYRHNPPELNWWSAKSDIWRAGSIIYSLTSRLRTTTKLAIPKGKIFADLTEEDQRRITMDPRRIQPIDYLYSGEFEAMLQRSLVLDYKKRPSARELLQELQGPVTERELNSDLFRALPDWIVDHAIPGKNHEFTEERTFSQKRLKQLLQPGALEAEKVAQKNKLAAERREAIERENRLTAREKMLDENPTAFDRFYEDWLPRELDAGNLPPSDPSHDEYAEEVKIFIMVRRRGIKAGTWVDPGPTWQEIKKLNQEAETAAVAPPP
;
A
#
# COMPACT_ATOMS: atom_id res chain seq x y z
N MET A 1 0.02 17.39 15.87
CA MET A 1 -0.12 16.17 16.67
C MET A 1 1.14 15.32 16.55
N ALA A 2 1.71 14.74 17.61
CA ALA A 2 2.90 13.87 17.49
C ALA A 2 2.56 12.48 16.91
N PRO A 3 3.54 11.69 16.42
CA PRO A 3 3.32 10.29 16.05
C PRO A 3 2.63 9.51 17.17
N PRO A 4 1.77 8.52 16.84
CA PRO A 4 1.20 7.66 17.86
C PRO A 4 2.31 7.09 18.74
N PHE A 5 2.14 7.12 20.06
CA PHE A 5 3.18 6.67 20.98
C PHE A 5 3.64 5.22 20.71
N THR A 6 2.79 4.37 20.12
CA THR A 6 3.17 3.02 19.68
C THR A 6 4.31 3.03 18.66
N ILE A 7 4.38 4.04 17.81
CA ILE A 7 5.41 4.26 16.81
C ILE A 7 6.64 4.93 17.44
N GLU A 8 6.46 5.95 18.28
CA GLU A 8 7.56 6.56 19.06
C GLU A 8 8.30 5.53 19.91
N LYS A 9 7.55 4.64 20.55
CA LYS A 9 8.10 3.52 21.32
C LYS A 9 9.00 2.62 20.46
N LYS A 10 8.62 2.31 19.22
CA LYS A 10 9.45 1.48 18.31
C LYS A 10 10.74 2.21 17.94
N ALA A 11 10.67 3.50 17.62
CA ALA A 11 11.84 4.31 17.31
C ALA A 11 12.79 4.41 18.53
N ALA A 12 12.26 4.74 19.71
CA ALA A 12 13.05 4.83 20.95
C ALA A 12 13.67 3.48 21.35
N ALA A 13 12.93 2.37 21.23
CA ALA A 13 13.45 1.04 21.52
C ALA A 13 14.59 0.64 20.56
N TYR A 14 14.49 1.00 19.28
CA TYR A 14 15.57 0.80 18.32
C TYR A 14 16.81 1.65 18.65
N LEU A 15 16.63 2.94 18.94
CA LEU A 15 17.75 3.82 19.27
C LEU A 15 18.51 3.36 20.54
N ARG A 16 17.80 2.77 21.52
CA ARG A 16 18.43 2.18 22.73
C ARG A 16 19.33 0.97 22.44
N THR A 17 19.14 0.27 21.32
CA THR A 17 19.93 -0.93 20.99
C THR A 17 21.23 -0.59 20.25
N ILE A 18 21.35 0.63 19.68
CA ILE A 18 22.50 1.08 18.89
C ILE A 18 23.87 0.73 19.52
N PRO A 19 24.13 0.99 20.82
CA PRO A 19 25.45 0.73 21.41
C PRO A 19 25.90 -0.74 21.37
N THR A 20 24.97 -1.67 21.08
CA THR A 20 25.23 -3.11 21.06
C THR A 20 25.28 -3.71 19.66
N ILE A 21 25.11 -2.89 18.63
CA ILE A 21 24.94 -3.34 17.24
C ILE A 21 26.25 -3.24 16.46
N ASN A 22 26.52 -4.26 15.65
CA ASN A 22 27.52 -4.20 14.59
C ASN A 22 26.82 -3.96 13.24
N LEU A 23 26.96 -2.75 12.69
CA LEU A 23 26.39 -2.38 11.40
C LEU A 23 27.16 -3.06 10.25
N ARG A 24 26.43 -3.65 9.30
CA ARG A 24 27.05 -4.21 8.09
C ARG A 24 26.70 -3.41 6.87
N ASN A 25 27.73 -2.99 6.15
CA ASN A 25 27.57 -2.38 4.84
C ASN A 25 27.30 -3.46 3.79
N ASN A 26 26.50 -3.12 2.78
CA ASN A 26 26.43 -3.92 1.57
C ASN A 26 27.80 -3.84 0.85
N PRO A 27 28.52 -4.94 0.64
CA PRO A 27 29.87 -4.93 0.08
C PRO A 27 29.92 -4.56 -1.41
N HIS A 28 28.76 -4.52 -2.08
CA HIS A 28 28.68 -4.24 -3.51
C HIS A 28 28.44 -2.77 -3.83
N VAL A 29 28.21 -1.93 -2.83
CA VAL A 29 27.98 -0.50 -2.99
C VAL A 29 29.10 0.30 -2.34
N PRO A 30 29.36 1.54 -2.81
CA PRO A 30 30.30 2.43 -2.14
C PRO A 30 29.94 2.56 -0.66
N ASN A 31 30.94 2.47 0.23
CA ASN A 31 30.69 2.51 1.67
C ASN A 31 29.90 3.80 2.02
N PRO A 32 28.66 3.69 2.53
CA PRO A 32 27.86 4.86 2.87
C PRO A 32 28.47 5.63 4.03
N SER A 33 29.48 5.07 4.70
CA SER A 33 30.12 5.57 5.92
C SER A 33 29.15 5.80 7.05
N LEU A 34 27.95 5.20 6.99
CA LEU A 34 26.88 5.30 7.97
C LEU A 34 27.39 4.83 9.34
N GLN A 35 27.18 5.64 10.37
CA GLN A 35 27.47 5.32 11.76
C GLN A 35 26.17 5.43 12.55
N LEU A 36 25.86 4.41 13.34
CA LEU A 36 24.56 4.32 14.00
C LEU A 36 24.41 5.37 15.10
N GLU A 37 25.50 5.75 15.75
CA GLU A 37 25.58 6.82 16.75
C GLU A 37 25.23 8.20 16.18
N ASP A 38 25.40 8.39 14.87
CA ASP A 38 25.21 9.66 14.18
C ASP A 38 23.86 9.75 13.46
N ILE A 39 22.95 8.79 13.66
CA ILE A 39 21.64 8.82 13.00
C ILE A 39 20.59 9.59 13.80
N GLN A 40 19.69 10.23 13.08
CA GLN A 40 18.46 10.81 13.60
C GLN A 40 17.25 10.15 12.93
N ILE A 41 16.29 9.67 13.72
CA ILE A 41 15.00 9.22 13.17
C ILE A 41 14.10 10.45 13.04
N ASP A 42 13.80 10.84 11.81
CA ASP A 42 13.10 12.09 11.50
C ASP A 42 11.59 11.90 11.43
N SER A 43 11.14 10.82 10.78
CA SER A 43 9.72 10.63 10.51
C SER A 43 9.32 9.16 10.44
N HIS A 44 8.04 8.91 10.71
CA HIS A 44 7.38 7.66 10.39
C HIS A 44 6.88 7.69 8.94
N LEU A 45 7.50 6.88 8.08
CA LEU A 45 7.12 6.83 6.67
C LEU A 45 5.85 5.99 6.49
N ARG A 46 5.90 4.73 6.95
CA ARG A 46 4.79 3.77 6.82
C ARG A 46 4.94 2.58 7.76
N SER A 47 3.83 1.91 8.05
CA SER A 47 3.78 0.62 8.74
C SER A 47 2.73 -0.25 8.06
N TYR A 48 3.08 -1.48 7.73
CA TYR A 48 2.18 -2.47 7.14
C TYR A 48 2.54 -3.85 7.67
N GLY A 49 1.53 -4.62 8.07
CA GLY A 49 1.73 -5.93 8.70
C GLY A 49 2.77 -5.89 9.83
N LYS A 50 3.87 -6.62 9.63
CA LYS A 50 5.00 -6.72 10.57
C LYS A 50 6.08 -5.63 10.39
N PHE A 51 6.03 -4.86 9.32
CA PHE A 51 7.07 -3.91 8.93
C PHE A 51 6.81 -2.50 9.46
N THR A 52 7.87 -1.78 9.79
CA THR A 52 7.83 -0.37 10.20
C THR A 52 8.98 0.36 9.53
N HIS A 53 8.67 1.47 8.85
CA HIS A 53 9.62 2.21 8.05
C HIS A 53 9.80 3.62 8.60
N PHE A 54 11.05 4.01 8.81
CA PHE A 54 11.44 5.32 9.32
C PHE A 54 12.29 6.08 8.31
N GLY A 55 12.09 7.40 8.23
CA GLY A 55 13.03 8.31 7.58
C GLY A 55 14.16 8.61 8.55
N VAL A 56 15.39 8.47 8.08
CA VAL A 56 16.59 8.59 8.90
C VAL A 56 17.60 9.50 8.22
N THR A 57 18.13 10.46 8.95
CA THR A 57 19.19 11.37 8.50
C THR A 57 20.49 11.04 9.22
N ASP A 58 21.58 10.99 8.46
CA ASP A 58 22.94 11.00 9.03
C ASP A 58 23.30 12.43 9.42
N THR A 59 23.44 12.68 10.73
CA THR A 59 23.63 14.02 11.29
C THR A 59 24.96 14.66 10.91
N ARG A 60 25.93 13.90 10.40
CA ARG A 60 27.20 14.43 9.89
C ARG A 60 27.06 15.07 8.52
N ASP A 61 26.04 14.68 7.74
CA ASP A 61 25.76 15.26 6.43
C ASP A 61 24.24 15.31 6.13
N PRO A 62 23.49 16.17 6.87
CA PRO A 62 22.03 16.13 6.88
C PRO A 62 21.37 16.42 5.52
N GLY A 63 22.08 17.10 4.62
CA GLY A 63 21.57 17.48 3.30
C GLY A 63 21.82 16.45 2.20
N LYS A 64 22.72 15.49 2.41
CA LYS A 64 23.12 14.53 1.36
C LYS A 64 22.83 13.07 1.69
N ARG A 65 22.68 12.73 2.97
CA ARG A 65 22.58 11.34 3.41
C ARG A 65 21.30 11.08 4.20
N GLN A 66 20.27 10.74 3.42
CA GLN A 66 18.98 10.29 3.92
C GLN A 66 18.79 8.81 3.59
N PHE A 67 18.25 8.09 4.57
CA PHE A 67 17.98 6.66 4.49
C PHE A 67 16.54 6.37 4.84
N GLU A 68 16.02 5.30 4.26
CA GLU A 68 14.85 4.60 4.79
C GLU A 68 15.31 3.42 5.65
N LEU A 69 14.88 3.39 6.91
CA LEU A 69 15.10 2.29 7.83
C LEU A 69 13.85 1.39 7.87
N LYS A 70 13.94 0.18 7.32
CA LYS A 70 12.93 -0.89 7.42
C LYS A 70 13.24 -1.75 8.65
N LEU A 71 12.28 -1.85 9.57
CA LEU A 71 12.35 -2.67 10.79
C LEU A 71 11.26 -3.73 10.78
N TYR A 72 11.63 -4.97 11.09
CA TYR A 72 10.66 -6.03 11.38
C TYR A 72 11.29 -7.14 12.21
N ALA A 73 10.44 -7.97 12.79
CA ALA A 73 10.90 -9.12 13.54
C ALA A 73 11.05 -10.35 12.63
N ILE A 74 12.18 -11.03 12.74
CA ILE A 74 12.47 -12.26 12.01
C ILE A 74 11.82 -13.42 12.77
N SER A 75 11.11 -14.30 12.06
CA SER A 75 10.73 -15.62 12.58
C SER A 75 11.93 -16.55 12.42
N ASP A 76 12.28 -17.31 13.45
CA ASP A 76 13.39 -18.27 13.39
C ASP A 76 13.17 -19.38 12.33
N GLU A 77 11.93 -19.54 11.85
CA GLU A 77 11.58 -20.41 10.73
C GLU A 77 11.98 -19.79 9.39
N VAL A 78 13.24 -19.98 9.00
CA VAL A 78 13.63 -19.90 7.58
C VAL A 78 13.09 -21.18 6.93
N ASN A 79 12.11 -21.04 6.04
CA ASN A 79 11.54 -22.19 5.35
C ASN A 79 12.59 -22.75 4.35
N GLU A 80 13.33 -23.77 4.78
CA GLU A 80 14.47 -24.35 4.05
C GLU A 80 14.09 -24.83 2.65
N GLU A 81 12.85 -25.27 2.45
CA GLU A 81 12.34 -25.79 1.16
C GLU A 81 12.27 -24.73 0.04
N ARG A 82 12.12 -23.43 0.40
CA ARG A 82 12.09 -22.32 -0.58
C ARG A 82 13.47 -21.67 -0.81
N THR A 83 14.52 -22.20 -0.18
CA THR A 83 15.83 -21.53 -0.15
C THR A 83 16.98 -22.46 -0.57
N PRO A 84 17.51 -22.36 -1.81
CA PRO A 84 18.77 -23.04 -2.14
C PRO A 84 19.91 -22.49 -1.29
N SER A 85 20.90 -23.30 -0.92
CA SER A 85 21.93 -22.93 0.07
C SER A 85 22.77 -21.69 -0.25
N LEU A 86 23.33 -21.06 0.80
CA LEU A 86 24.29 -19.97 0.64
C LEU A 86 25.69 -20.47 0.17
N SER A 87 25.83 -21.19 -0.97
CA SER A 87 27.13 -21.63 -1.55
C SER A 87 27.98 -22.52 -0.60
N PRO A 88 28.95 -23.32 -1.08
CA PRO A 88 29.27 -24.59 -0.46
C PRO A 88 29.94 -24.45 0.93
N VAL A 89 29.28 -25.00 1.93
CA VAL A 89 29.85 -25.63 3.14
C VAL A 89 30.25 -24.73 4.35
N SER A 90 30.46 -23.41 4.25
CA SER A 90 31.03 -22.67 5.42
C SER A 90 30.06 -21.88 6.31
N GLU A 91 29.23 -20.97 5.78
CA GLU A 91 28.42 -20.08 6.64
C GLU A 91 27.13 -20.76 7.15
N ASP A 92 26.56 -21.67 6.38
CA ASP A 92 25.34 -22.39 6.77
C ASP A 92 25.60 -23.55 7.76
N ALA A 93 26.84 -24.07 7.80
CA ALA A 93 27.26 -25.07 8.77
C ALA A 93 27.49 -24.51 10.18
N VAL A 94 27.56 -23.18 10.32
CA VAL A 94 27.70 -22.53 11.62
C VAL A 94 26.36 -22.58 12.35
N THR A 95 26.26 -23.49 13.32
CA THR A 95 25.10 -23.67 14.19
C THR A 95 25.27 -23.00 15.55
N LEU A 96 26.49 -22.54 15.89
CA LEU A 96 26.79 -21.96 17.19
C LEU A 96 26.07 -20.60 17.36
N PRO A 97 25.16 -20.43 18.35
CA PRO A 97 24.33 -19.23 18.46
C PRO A 97 25.11 -17.92 18.63
N SER A 98 26.25 -17.95 19.33
CA SER A 98 27.12 -16.79 19.53
C SER A 98 27.82 -16.35 18.24
N GLU A 99 28.19 -17.31 17.38
CA GLU A 99 28.80 -17.03 16.09
C GLU A 99 27.75 -16.55 15.07
N ILE A 100 26.57 -17.18 15.06
CA ILE A 100 25.41 -16.72 14.26
C ILE A 100 25.03 -15.28 14.61
N ALA A 101 25.00 -14.94 15.90
CA ALA A 101 24.67 -13.60 16.38
C ALA A 101 25.75 -12.58 16.02
N SER A 102 27.02 -12.85 16.34
CA SER A 102 28.15 -11.95 16.06
C SER A 102 28.39 -11.74 14.56
N LYS A 103 28.12 -12.77 13.75
CA LYS A 103 28.24 -12.71 12.29
C LYS A 103 26.92 -12.49 11.58
N SER A 104 25.85 -12.11 12.30
CA SER A 104 24.55 -11.75 11.72
C SER A 104 24.10 -12.71 10.60
N TYR A 105 24.21 -14.02 10.80
CA TYR A 105 23.91 -15.00 9.75
C TYR A 105 22.40 -15.14 9.51
N ASN A 106 21.58 -14.96 10.55
CA ASN A 106 20.11 -15.02 10.42
C ASN A 106 19.59 -13.96 9.44
N VAL A 107 20.18 -12.76 9.42
CA VAL A 107 19.80 -11.71 8.47
C VAL A 107 20.27 -11.97 7.06
N LYS A 108 21.46 -12.54 6.87
CA LYS A 108 21.94 -12.94 5.53
C LYS A 108 21.05 -14.02 4.88
N ARG A 109 20.37 -14.82 5.70
CA ARG A 109 19.40 -15.83 5.24
C ARG A 109 18.04 -15.25 4.85
N GLN A 110 17.75 -14.00 5.21
CA GLN A 110 16.52 -13.35 4.78
C GLN A 110 16.53 -13.12 3.27
N VAL A 111 15.41 -13.47 2.61
CA VAL A 111 15.25 -13.46 1.15
C VAL A 111 15.67 -12.13 0.55
N GLU A 112 15.22 -11.01 1.12
CA GLU A 112 15.53 -9.67 0.62
C GLU A 112 17.04 -9.36 0.66
N ILE A 113 17.70 -9.57 1.81
CA ILE A 113 19.15 -9.34 1.93
C ILE A 113 19.91 -10.25 0.96
N ARG A 114 19.49 -11.50 0.84
CA ARG A 114 20.08 -12.45 -0.12
C ARG A 114 19.92 -11.97 -1.56
N ALA A 115 18.75 -11.44 -1.94
CA ALA A 115 18.51 -10.88 -3.27
C ALA A 115 19.55 -9.80 -3.59
N TYR A 116 19.76 -8.86 -2.65
CA TYR A 116 20.77 -7.81 -2.78
C TYR A 116 22.19 -8.34 -2.88
N LEU A 117 22.59 -9.21 -1.95
CA LEU A 117 23.99 -9.65 -1.85
C LEU A 117 24.40 -10.64 -2.94
N ARG A 118 23.48 -11.45 -3.47
CA ARG A 118 23.84 -12.53 -4.41
C ARG A 118 23.54 -12.21 -5.85
N TYR A 119 22.42 -11.57 -6.09
CA TYR A 119 21.87 -11.51 -7.43
C TYR A 119 21.88 -10.08 -7.97
N ILE A 120 21.44 -9.11 -7.17
CA ILE A 120 21.44 -7.68 -7.54
C ILE A 120 22.87 -7.11 -7.47
N LYS A 121 23.66 -7.49 -6.46
CA LYS A 121 25.06 -7.08 -6.25
C LYS A 121 25.25 -5.56 -6.33
N ARG A 122 25.96 -5.07 -7.36
CA ARG A 122 26.28 -3.65 -7.58
C ARG A 122 25.03 -2.80 -7.88
N GLY A 123 23.88 -3.44 -8.06
CA GLY A 123 22.61 -2.77 -8.31
C GLY A 123 22.37 -2.46 -9.78
N HIS A 124 21.23 -1.83 -10.00
CA HIS A 124 20.85 -1.20 -11.25
C HIS A 124 20.32 0.19 -10.92
N GLU A 125 20.43 1.14 -11.86
CA GLU A 125 19.95 2.51 -11.59
C GLU A 125 18.46 2.56 -11.27
N THR A 126 17.67 1.58 -11.71
CA THR A 126 16.23 1.49 -11.44
C THR A 126 15.88 0.61 -10.24
N ILE A 127 16.86 0.15 -9.46
CA ILE A 127 16.65 -0.67 -8.27
C ILE A 127 16.95 0.16 -7.02
N LYS A 128 16.07 0.09 -6.03
CA LYS A 128 16.27 0.76 -4.73
C LYS A 128 17.49 0.14 -4.05
N GLN A 129 18.42 0.96 -3.60
CA GLN A 129 19.71 0.47 -3.11
C GLN A 129 19.65 0.10 -1.62
N LEU A 130 20.05 -1.13 -1.28
CA LEU A 130 20.34 -1.54 0.10
C LEU A 130 21.76 -1.08 0.46
N GLU A 131 21.87 -0.18 1.43
CA GLU A 131 23.15 0.43 1.85
C GLU A 131 23.79 -0.35 3.01
N ALA A 132 22.98 -0.69 4.01
CA ALA A 132 23.44 -1.39 5.20
C ALA A 132 22.32 -2.21 5.86
N PHE A 133 22.68 -3.14 6.72
CA PHE A 133 21.73 -3.96 7.49
C PHE A 133 22.37 -4.49 8.77
N HIS A 134 21.55 -4.86 9.75
CA HIS A 134 22.00 -5.56 10.97
C HIS A 134 20.83 -6.27 11.67
N GLN A 135 21.16 -7.09 12.67
CA GLN A 135 20.18 -7.66 13.60
C GLN A 135 20.47 -7.23 15.03
N TYR A 136 19.39 -7.18 15.81
CA TYR A 136 19.45 -6.97 17.24
C TYR A 136 18.32 -7.74 17.93
N ARG A 137 18.40 -7.90 19.27
CA ARG A 137 17.27 -8.40 20.05
C ARG A 137 16.53 -7.23 20.69
N ASP A 138 15.22 -7.24 20.60
CA ASP A 138 14.39 -6.24 21.30
C ASP A 138 14.35 -6.53 22.81
N GLU A 139 13.67 -5.66 23.57
CA GLU A 139 13.48 -5.80 25.03
C GLU A 139 12.80 -7.12 25.44
N ARG A 140 12.11 -7.79 24.51
CA ARG A 140 11.42 -9.07 24.73
C ARG A 140 12.26 -10.26 24.27
N GLY A 141 13.51 -10.02 23.84
CA GLY A 141 14.41 -11.03 23.31
C GLY A 141 14.11 -11.45 21.87
N LYS A 142 13.14 -10.83 21.19
CA LYS A 142 12.78 -11.16 19.81
C LYS A 142 13.87 -10.69 18.86
N LEU A 143 14.22 -11.54 17.89
CA LEU A 143 15.20 -11.18 16.87
C LEU A 143 14.59 -10.21 15.86
N MET A 144 15.22 -9.06 15.71
CA MET A 144 14.80 -7.97 14.83
C MET A 144 15.80 -7.81 13.68
N LEU A 145 15.29 -7.52 12.47
CA LEU A 145 16.07 -7.05 11.34
C LEU A 145 15.89 -5.54 11.18
N ALA A 146 17.01 -4.88 10.90
CA ALA A 146 17.06 -3.51 10.42
C ALA A 146 17.76 -3.47 9.06
N GLN A 147 17.13 -2.83 8.07
CA GLN A 147 17.70 -2.59 6.74
C GLN A 147 17.65 -1.10 6.42
N TYR A 148 18.78 -0.58 5.93
CA TYR A 148 18.95 0.80 5.49
C TYR A 148 18.98 0.84 3.97
N PHE A 149 17.99 1.51 3.39
CA PHE A 149 17.91 1.77 1.96
C PHE A 149 18.19 3.23 1.67
N LYS A 150 18.68 3.52 0.46
CA LYS A 150 18.70 4.90 -0.03
C LYS A 150 17.28 5.48 -0.02
N PHE A 151 17.14 6.69 0.52
CA PHE A 151 15.84 7.34 0.65
C PHE A 151 15.28 7.76 -0.72
N CYS A 152 13.96 7.62 -0.89
CA CYS A 152 13.22 8.05 -2.08
C CYS A 152 12.27 9.16 -1.66
N ASP A 153 12.62 10.40 -2.01
CA ASP A 153 12.09 11.64 -1.47
C ASP A 153 10.80 12.14 -2.16
N VAL A 154 10.22 11.34 -3.05
CA VAL A 154 8.90 11.58 -3.64
C VAL A 154 7.86 10.55 -3.19
N GLY A 155 8.26 9.46 -2.53
CA GLY A 155 7.36 8.39 -2.09
C GLY A 155 7.24 7.27 -3.11
N ASN A 156 6.04 6.70 -3.27
CA ASN A 156 5.79 5.59 -4.21
C ASN A 156 4.58 5.84 -5.12
N VAL A 157 4.47 5.01 -6.17
CA VAL A 157 3.42 5.14 -7.20
C VAL A 157 2.01 4.96 -6.65
N LYS A 158 1.80 4.12 -5.62
CA LYS A 158 0.49 3.98 -4.96
C LYS A 158 0.06 5.30 -4.31
N GLN A 159 0.99 6.01 -3.67
CA GLN A 159 0.74 7.31 -3.08
C GLN A 159 0.53 8.38 -4.16
N LEU A 160 1.36 8.39 -5.20
CA LEU A 160 1.18 9.27 -6.36
C LEU A 160 -0.21 9.13 -6.98
N ARG A 161 -0.65 7.88 -7.22
CA ARG A 161 -2.00 7.57 -7.74
C ARG A 161 -3.09 8.15 -6.83
N ARG A 162 -2.95 7.98 -5.52
CA ARG A 162 -3.91 8.50 -4.54
C ARG A 162 -3.96 10.03 -4.60
N ALA A 163 -2.80 10.69 -4.69
CA ALA A 163 -2.73 12.15 -4.77
C ALA A 163 -3.48 12.69 -6.00
N TYR A 164 -3.18 12.17 -7.19
CA TYR A 164 -3.88 12.56 -8.42
C TYR A 164 -5.38 12.26 -8.40
N PHE A 165 -5.79 11.16 -7.76
CA PHE A 165 -7.20 10.84 -7.59
C PHE A 165 -7.92 11.87 -6.71
N LEU A 166 -7.31 12.30 -5.61
CA LEU A 166 -7.88 13.30 -4.70
C LEU A 166 -7.98 14.67 -5.37
N GLU A 167 -6.95 15.05 -6.13
CA GLU A 167 -6.88 16.31 -6.88
C GLU A 167 -7.72 16.31 -8.18
N GLY A 168 -8.43 15.21 -8.48
CA GLY A 168 -9.22 15.09 -9.72
C GLY A 168 -8.41 15.23 -11.01
N SER A 169 -7.08 15.09 -10.93
CA SER A 169 -6.13 15.38 -12.01
C SER A 169 -5.69 14.11 -12.75
N ARG A 170 -4.86 14.26 -13.79
CA ARG A 170 -4.24 13.16 -14.54
C ARG A 170 -2.75 13.33 -14.66
N LEU A 171 -2.03 12.21 -14.65
CA LEU A 171 -0.58 12.20 -14.81
C LEU A 171 -0.21 12.62 -16.24
N PRO A 172 0.85 13.42 -16.42
CA PRO A 172 1.41 13.68 -17.73
C PRO A 172 1.78 12.39 -18.47
N GLU A 173 1.37 12.25 -19.72
CA GLU A 173 1.66 11.04 -20.49
C GLU A 173 3.18 10.83 -20.64
N ALA A 174 3.97 11.89 -20.87
CA ALA A 174 5.43 11.78 -20.95
C ALA A 174 6.05 11.16 -19.68
N PHE A 175 5.51 11.49 -18.51
CA PHE A 175 5.93 10.85 -17.26
C PHE A 175 5.50 9.37 -17.20
N MET A 176 4.30 9.06 -17.70
CA MET A 176 3.78 7.68 -17.76
C MET A 176 4.68 6.78 -18.64
N TRP A 177 5.19 7.30 -19.76
CA TRP A 177 6.18 6.60 -20.59
C TRP A 177 7.49 6.36 -19.84
N LYS A 178 8.06 7.38 -19.19
CA LYS A 178 9.28 7.23 -18.36
C LYS A 178 9.07 6.18 -17.27
N LEU A 179 7.94 6.25 -16.56
CA LEU A 179 7.60 5.32 -15.49
C LEU A 179 7.50 3.88 -16.02
N TYR A 180 6.78 3.67 -17.13
CA TYR A 180 6.62 2.34 -17.72
C TYR A 180 7.97 1.76 -18.17
N HIS A 181 8.76 2.55 -18.89
CA HIS A 181 10.11 2.16 -19.32
C HIS A 181 10.99 1.76 -18.15
N LYS A 182 11.07 2.59 -17.11
CA LYS A 182 11.97 2.33 -15.97
C LYS A 182 11.55 1.12 -15.12
N ILE A 183 10.25 0.79 -15.07
CA ILE A 183 9.80 -0.48 -14.46
C ILE A 183 10.26 -1.67 -15.33
N ILE A 184 10.04 -1.62 -16.65
CA ILE A 184 10.47 -2.70 -17.56
C ILE A 184 12.00 -2.86 -17.59
N ASP A 185 12.74 -1.76 -17.53
CA ASP A 185 14.19 -1.71 -17.39
C ASP A 185 14.66 -2.43 -16.10
N ALA A 186 14.01 -2.14 -14.97
CA ALA A 186 14.25 -2.86 -13.72
C ALA A 186 13.95 -4.35 -13.83
N LEU A 187 12.85 -4.73 -14.48
CA LEU A 187 12.47 -6.13 -14.67
C LEU A 187 13.43 -6.86 -15.60
N ALA A 188 13.86 -6.26 -16.71
CA ALA A 188 14.88 -6.83 -17.58
C ALA A 188 16.15 -7.13 -16.80
N PHE A 189 16.56 -6.21 -15.92
CA PHE A 189 17.68 -6.46 -15.02
C PHE A 189 17.39 -7.62 -14.06
N LEU A 190 16.28 -7.62 -13.33
CA LEU A 190 15.96 -8.67 -12.35
C LEU A 190 15.82 -10.06 -12.98
N HIS A 191 15.21 -10.14 -14.16
CA HIS A 191 15.00 -11.35 -14.96
C HIS A 191 16.26 -11.87 -15.63
N ASN A 192 17.38 -11.14 -15.53
CA ASN A 192 18.65 -11.47 -16.17
C ASN A 192 18.61 -11.43 -17.71
N ASP A 193 17.72 -10.59 -18.25
CA ASP A 193 17.43 -10.45 -19.68
C ASP A 193 17.87 -9.06 -20.21
N HIS A 194 18.53 -8.25 -19.39
CA HIS A 194 18.89 -6.89 -19.76
C HIS A 194 20.12 -6.84 -20.69
N PRO A 195 20.04 -6.23 -21.90
CA PRO A 195 21.11 -6.28 -22.92
C PRO A 195 22.45 -5.68 -22.45
N LYS A 196 22.42 -4.61 -21.64
CA LYS A 196 23.62 -4.01 -21.02
C LYS A 196 24.48 -4.99 -20.21
N TYR A 197 23.92 -6.09 -19.72
CA TYR A 197 24.58 -7.03 -18.81
C TYR A 197 24.92 -8.39 -19.44
N ASP A 198 24.65 -8.58 -20.74
CA ASP A 198 24.87 -9.86 -21.44
C ASP A 198 26.31 -10.38 -21.30
N ASN A 199 27.26 -9.45 -21.30
CA ASN A 199 28.69 -9.76 -21.21
C ASN A 199 29.28 -9.54 -19.79
N ASP A 200 28.47 -9.18 -18.80
CA ASP A 200 28.96 -8.96 -17.44
C ASP A 200 29.14 -10.32 -16.71
N PRO A 201 30.37 -10.70 -16.32
CA PRO A 201 30.63 -11.94 -15.60
C PRO A 201 29.89 -12.06 -14.27
N LEU A 202 29.50 -10.94 -13.65
CA LEU A 202 28.72 -10.94 -12.42
C LEU A 202 27.25 -11.30 -12.62
N HIS A 203 26.73 -11.17 -13.85
CA HIS A 203 25.34 -11.45 -14.23
C HIS A 203 25.21 -12.69 -15.13
N LYS A 204 26.31 -13.20 -15.69
CA LYS A 204 26.32 -14.44 -16.46
C LYS A 204 25.83 -15.64 -15.64
N GLY A 205 24.85 -16.38 -16.18
CA GLY A 205 24.31 -17.60 -15.54
C GLY A 205 23.56 -17.36 -14.22
N ARG A 206 23.20 -16.11 -13.92
CA ARG A 206 22.45 -15.75 -12.73
C ARG A 206 20.98 -16.18 -12.88
N LYS A 207 20.38 -16.65 -11.80
CA LYS A 207 18.94 -16.91 -11.70
C LYS A 207 18.13 -15.64 -12.00
N SER A 208 16.99 -15.81 -12.66
CA SER A 208 15.97 -14.78 -12.78
C SER A 208 15.30 -14.56 -11.43
N ILE A 209 15.10 -13.29 -11.07
CA ILE A 209 14.38 -12.91 -9.85
C ILE A 209 12.96 -12.55 -10.25
N ILE A 210 11.99 -13.34 -9.80
CA ILE A 210 10.55 -13.07 -10.00
C ILE A 210 10.05 -12.28 -8.80
N VAL A 211 9.17 -11.31 -9.05
CA VAL A 211 8.63 -10.39 -8.03
C VAL A 211 7.11 -10.57 -7.91
N PRO A 212 6.62 -11.63 -7.22
CA PRO A 212 5.18 -11.92 -7.12
C PRO A 212 4.35 -10.76 -6.57
N ASP A 213 4.92 -9.98 -5.64
CA ASP A 213 4.28 -8.80 -5.04
C ASP A 213 4.69 -7.49 -5.74
N LEU A 214 4.94 -7.54 -7.05
CA LEU A 214 5.13 -6.31 -7.84
C LEU A 214 3.82 -5.51 -7.89
N ASP A 215 3.72 -4.50 -7.04
CA ASP A 215 2.61 -3.54 -7.00
C ASP A 215 3.12 -2.09 -6.92
N ALA A 216 2.21 -1.14 -7.13
CA ALA A 216 2.49 0.30 -7.14
C ALA A 216 3.13 0.84 -5.85
N GLU A 217 3.00 0.13 -4.71
CA GLU A 217 3.67 0.53 -3.46
C GLU A 217 5.15 0.21 -3.41
N ASN A 218 5.60 -0.69 -4.28
CA ASN A 218 6.98 -1.16 -4.37
C ASN A 218 7.77 -0.43 -5.47
N VAL A 219 7.12 0.50 -6.18
CA VAL A 219 7.75 1.40 -7.15
C VAL A 219 7.92 2.79 -6.52
N TYR A 220 9.16 3.12 -6.16
CA TYR A 220 9.54 4.35 -5.47
C TYR A 220 10.01 5.43 -6.45
N LEU A 221 9.87 6.68 -6.04
CA LEU A 221 10.18 7.87 -6.83
C LEU A 221 11.19 8.74 -6.10
N VAL A 222 12.20 9.23 -6.81
CA VAL A 222 13.28 10.07 -6.25
C VAL A 222 13.62 11.22 -7.19
N TRP A 223 13.76 12.43 -6.67
CA TRP A 223 14.20 13.56 -7.49
C TRP A 223 15.68 13.41 -7.87
N PRO A 224 16.06 13.68 -9.14
CA PRO A 224 17.46 13.72 -9.54
C PRO A 224 18.21 14.79 -8.75
N GLU A 225 19.42 14.48 -8.28
CA GLU A 225 20.24 15.41 -7.51
C GLU A 225 20.58 16.65 -8.37
N GLY A 226 20.31 17.85 -7.82
CA GLY A 226 20.57 19.12 -8.50
C GLY A 226 19.60 19.47 -9.65
N GLY A 227 18.62 18.60 -9.95
CA GLY A 227 17.59 18.88 -10.95
C GLY A 227 16.49 19.78 -10.41
N SER A 228 16.07 20.79 -11.19
CA SER A 228 14.86 21.57 -10.86
C SER A 228 13.63 20.69 -11.04
N HIS A 229 12.82 20.51 -10.00
CA HIS A 229 11.61 19.67 -10.05
C HIS A 229 10.60 20.12 -11.12
N SER A 230 10.67 21.39 -11.52
CA SER A 230 9.86 21.96 -12.60
C SER A 230 10.33 21.63 -14.02
N LEU A 231 11.52 21.03 -14.17
CA LEU A 231 12.17 20.78 -15.46
C LEU A 231 12.51 19.31 -15.71
N VAL A 232 12.39 18.45 -14.70
CA VAL A 232 12.70 17.02 -14.81
C VAL A 232 11.63 16.18 -14.16
N TYR A 233 11.53 14.92 -14.59
CA TYR A 233 10.73 13.92 -13.88
C TYR A 233 11.57 13.18 -12.85
N PRO A 234 10.94 12.70 -11.75
CA PRO A 234 11.64 11.86 -10.77
C PRO A 234 12.15 10.59 -11.44
N ASP A 235 13.24 10.06 -10.91
CA ASP A 235 13.73 8.73 -11.22
C ASP A 235 12.90 7.67 -10.49
N ILE A 236 12.89 6.47 -11.06
CA ILE A 236 12.06 5.36 -10.62
C ILE A 236 12.96 4.27 -10.04
N LYS A 237 12.62 3.78 -8.85
CA LYS A 237 13.35 2.73 -8.14
C LYS A 237 12.38 1.62 -7.73
N LEU A 238 12.54 0.43 -8.27
CA LEU A 238 11.83 -0.77 -7.81
C LEU A 238 12.50 -1.30 -6.53
N GLY A 239 11.72 -1.63 -5.51
CA GLY A 239 12.22 -2.17 -4.25
C GLY A 239 11.23 -3.12 -3.58
N ASP A 240 11.50 -3.44 -2.32
CA ASP A 240 10.80 -4.47 -1.52
C ASP A 240 10.92 -5.88 -2.13
N PHE A 241 12.02 -6.56 -1.79
CA PHE A 241 12.31 -7.90 -2.33
C PHE A 241 12.19 -9.00 -1.27
N ASP A 242 11.25 -8.86 -0.34
CA ASP A 242 11.04 -9.81 0.76
C ASP A 242 10.32 -11.11 0.34
N THR A 243 9.55 -11.08 -0.74
CA THR A 243 8.81 -12.24 -1.29
C THR A 243 9.29 -12.71 -2.66
N VAL A 244 10.47 -12.25 -3.11
CA VAL A 244 11.00 -12.64 -4.42
C VAL A 244 11.35 -14.12 -4.51
N ASN A 245 11.28 -14.66 -5.72
CA ASN A 245 11.64 -16.03 -6.02
C ASN A 245 12.78 -16.10 -7.03
N PHE A 246 13.59 -17.17 -6.95
CA PHE A 246 14.74 -17.37 -7.82
C PHE A 246 14.47 -18.57 -8.73
N VAL A 247 14.33 -18.32 -10.03
CA VAL A 247 14.06 -19.37 -11.02
C VAL A 247 15.18 -19.43 -12.06
N ASP A 248 15.27 -20.54 -12.78
CA ASP A 248 16.18 -20.64 -13.92
C ASP A 248 15.86 -19.59 -14.99
N PHE A 249 16.93 -19.05 -15.58
CA PHE A 249 16.80 -18.16 -16.72
C PHE A 249 16.22 -18.93 -17.91
N GLU A 250 15.38 -18.27 -18.72
CA GLU A 250 14.67 -18.86 -19.87
C GLU A 250 13.79 -20.08 -19.51
N GLY A 251 12.52 -19.79 -19.20
CA GLY A 251 11.49 -20.82 -19.01
C GLY A 251 11.30 -21.27 -17.56
N GLY A 252 12.06 -20.72 -16.60
CA GLY A 252 11.81 -20.92 -15.18
C GLY A 252 10.47 -20.34 -14.74
N PHE A 253 9.73 -21.14 -13.99
CA PHE A 253 8.50 -20.73 -13.30
C PHE A 253 8.49 -21.30 -11.88
N LEU A 254 7.65 -20.72 -11.04
CA LEU A 254 7.38 -21.21 -9.70
C LEU A 254 5.92 -21.64 -9.64
N GLU A 255 5.65 -22.89 -9.29
CA GLU A 255 4.29 -23.33 -8.94
C GLU A 255 4.01 -22.97 -7.47
N GLU A 256 2.90 -22.31 -7.23
CA GLU A 256 2.39 -22.02 -5.89
C GLU A 256 0.88 -22.27 -5.85
N ASP A 257 0.42 -22.95 -4.78
CA ASP A 257 -1.00 -23.03 -4.45
C ASP A 257 -1.46 -21.65 -3.96
N ILE A 258 -1.78 -20.75 -4.88
CA ILE A 258 -2.23 -19.40 -4.54
C ILE A 258 -3.73 -19.45 -4.25
N THR A 259 -4.07 -19.58 -2.98
CA THR A 259 -5.45 -19.70 -2.52
C THR A 259 -6.17 -18.35 -2.40
N ASP A 260 -5.48 -17.21 -2.56
CA ASP A 260 -6.09 -15.87 -2.45
C ASP A 260 -5.56 -14.88 -3.50
N VAL A 261 -5.62 -15.26 -4.78
CA VAL A 261 -5.21 -14.37 -5.89
C VAL A 261 -6.18 -13.18 -5.98
N ASP A 262 -5.69 -11.96 -5.80
CA ASP A 262 -6.42 -10.76 -6.25
C ASP A 262 -6.42 -10.70 -7.79
N TYR A 263 -7.36 -11.41 -8.40
CA TYR A 263 -7.56 -11.52 -9.85
C TYR A 263 -7.79 -10.17 -10.55
N ARG A 264 -7.96 -9.07 -9.82
CA ARG A 264 -8.14 -7.73 -10.39
C ARG A 264 -6.83 -7.07 -10.81
N HIS A 265 -5.71 -7.46 -10.20
CA HIS A 265 -4.40 -6.85 -10.41
C HIS A 265 -3.30 -7.86 -10.78
N ASN A 266 -3.47 -9.12 -10.38
CA ASN A 266 -2.56 -10.22 -10.70
C ASN A 266 -2.70 -10.71 -12.14
N PRO A 267 -1.72 -11.45 -12.69
CA PRO A 267 -1.83 -11.99 -14.03
C PRO A 267 -2.91 -13.05 -14.18
N PRO A 268 -3.23 -13.48 -15.42
CA PRO A 268 -4.21 -14.53 -15.68
C PRO A 268 -3.80 -15.92 -15.23
N GLU A 269 -2.50 -16.15 -15.03
CA GLU A 269 -1.98 -17.40 -14.48
C GLU A 269 -2.49 -17.61 -13.04
N LEU A 270 -2.97 -18.82 -12.72
CA LEU A 270 -3.66 -19.11 -11.45
C LEU A 270 -2.73 -19.65 -10.35
N ASN A 271 -1.87 -20.60 -10.70
CA ASN A 271 -1.09 -21.41 -9.76
C ASN A 271 0.42 -21.38 -10.04
N TRP A 272 0.88 -20.44 -10.85
CA TRP A 272 2.31 -20.30 -11.14
C TRP A 272 2.71 -18.89 -11.56
N TRP A 273 3.97 -18.55 -11.31
CA TRP A 273 4.57 -17.26 -11.64
C TRP A 273 5.83 -17.41 -12.49
N SER A 274 6.05 -16.47 -13.39
CA SER A 274 7.26 -16.37 -14.21
C SER A 274 7.68 -14.91 -14.41
N ALA A 275 8.80 -14.71 -15.11
CA ALA A 275 9.23 -13.37 -15.55
C ALA A 275 8.11 -12.63 -16.32
N LYS A 276 7.33 -13.36 -17.13
CA LYS A 276 6.19 -12.78 -17.86
C LYS A 276 5.03 -12.42 -16.94
N SER A 277 4.88 -13.07 -15.79
CA SER A 277 3.88 -12.68 -14.78
C SER A 277 4.20 -11.29 -14.21
N ASP A 278 5.48 -10.95 -14.02
CA ASP A 278 5.91 -9.61 -13.62
C ASP A 278 5.64 -8.56 -14.70
N ILE A 279 5.78 -8.92 -15.99
CA ILE A 279 5.43 -8.02 -17.11
C ILE A 279 3.96 -7.61 -17.06
N TRP A 280 3.05 -8.56 -16.81
CA TRP A 280 1.64 -8.24 -16.62
C TRP A 280 1.43 -7.28 -15.45
N ARG A 281 2.08 -7.53 -14.32
CA ARG A 281 1.98 -6.69 -13.12
C ARG A 281 2.47 -5.27 -13.39
N ALA A 282 3.59 -5.11 -14.11
CA ALA A 282 4.06 -3.81 -14.57
C ALA A 282 3.01 -3.09 -15.42
N GLY A 283 2.42 -3.78 -16.40
CA GLY A 283 1.31 -3.23 -17.19
C GLY A 283 0.10 -2.86 -16.33
N SER A 284 -0.26 -3.69 -15.35
CA SER A 284 -1.38 -3.46 -14.42
C SER A 284 -1.17 -2.21 -13.56
N ILE A 285 0.05 -1.97 -13.08
CA ILE A 285 0.42 -0.74 -12.36
C ILE A 285 0.15 0.47 -13.24
N ILE A 286 0.66 0.46 -14.47
CA ILE A 286 0.50 1.57 -15.44
C ILE A 286 -0.96 1.77 -15.82
N TYR A 287 -1.69 0.70 -16.10
CA TYR A 287 -3.13 0.73 -16.38
C TYR A 287 -3.94 1.37 -15.24
N SER A 288 -3.58 1.07 -13.99
CA SER A 288 -4.27 1.64 -12.82
C SER A 288 -4.10 3.16 -12.67
N LEU A 289 -3.13 3.75 -13.36
CA LEU A 289 -2.87 5.20 -13.40
C LEU A 289 -3.59 5.88 -14.58
N THR A 290 -3.91 5.12 -15.63
CA THR A 290 -4.49 5.65 -16.87
C THR A 290 -6.00 5.44 -16.98
N SER A 291 -6.57 4.60 -16.12
CA SER A 291 -7.99 4.30 -16.11
C SER A 291 -8.68 4.79 -14.84
N ARG A 292 -9.90 5.31 -14.97
CA ARG A 292 -10.79 5.54 -13.81
C ARG A 292 -11.21 4.21 -13.16
N LEU A 293 -11.22 3.13 -13.95
CA LEU A 293 -11.45 1.78 -13.47
C LEU A 293 -10.13 1.27 -12.92
N ARG A 294 -10.01 1.23 -11.59
CA ARG A 294 -8.79 0.89 -10.86
C ARG A 294 -8.30 -0.55 -11.08
N THR A 295 -9.04 -1.36 -11.84
CA THR A 295 -8.87 -2.81 -11.93
C THR A 295 -8.87 -3.26 -13.38
N THR A 296 -8.13 -4.32 -13.65
CA THR A 296 -8.11 -4.95 -14.96
C THR A 296 -9.34 -5.84 -15.20
N THR A 297 -10.35 -5.95 -14.35
CA THR A 297 -11.50 -6.86 -14.60
C THR A 297 -12.82 -6.30 -14.10
N LYS A 298 -13.91 -6.68 -14.77
CA LYS A 298 -15.31 -6.32 -14.44
C LYS A 298 -16.17 -7.50 -13.97
N LEU A 299 -15.75 -8.74 -14.19
CA LEU A 299 -16.57 -9.88 -13.79
C LEU A 299 -16.60 -9.97 -12.27
N ALA A 300 -17.78 -9.73 -11.70
CA ALA A 300 -18.00 -9.84 -10.27
C ALA A 300 -18.02 -11.32 -9.87
N ILE A 301 -17.33 -11.63 -8.78
CA ILE A 301 -17.49 -12.91 -8.09
C ILE A 301 -18.94 -12.98 -7.57
N PRO A 302 -19.61 -14.14 -7.65
CA PRO A 302 -20.93 -14.33 -7.05
C PRO A 302 -21.01 -13.83 -5.60
N LYS A 303 -22.13 -13.20 -5.24
CA LYS A 303 -22.33 -12.63 -3.90
C LYS A 303 -22.12 -13.70 -2.82
N GLY A 304 -21.28 -13.40 -1.84
CA GLY A 304 -20.98 -14.30 -0.73
C GLY A 304 -19.88 -15.34 -1.00
N LYS A 305 -19.21 -15.27 -2.16
CA LYS A 305 -18.03 -16.07 -2.47
C LYS A 305 -16.78 -15.18 -2.62
N ILE A 306 -15.61 -15.77 -2.38
CA ILE A 306 -14.30 -15.23 -2.78
C ILE A 306 -13.78 -15.95 -4.02
N PHE A 307 -12.72 -15.43 -4.65
CA PHE A 307 -12.16 -16.01 -5.88
C PHE A 307 -11.72 -17.47 -5.66
N ALA A 308 -11.20 -17.76 -4.47
CA ALA A 308 -10.79 -19.07 -4.00
C ALA A 308 -11.93 -20.10 -3.97
N ASP A 309 -13.18 -19.66 -3.76
CA ASP A 309 -14.35 -20.54 -3.66
C ASP A 309 -14.88 -21.02 -5.02
N LEU A 310 -14.29 -20.51 -6.11
CA LEU A 310 -14.70 -20.82 -7.47
C LEU A 310 -13.96 -22.07 -7.97
N THR A 311 -14.59 -22.80 -8.90
CA THR A 311 -13.90 -23.89 -9.60
C THR A 311 -12.76 -23.31 -10.45
N GLU A 312 -11.73 -24.12 -10.72
CA GLU A 312 -10.62 -23.70 -11.58
C GLU A 312 -11.12 -23.22 -12.97
N GLU A 313 -12.16 -23.86 -13.51
CA GLU A 313 -12.79 -23.45 -14.77
C GLU A 313 -13.40 -22.04 -14.68
N ASP A 314 -14.11 -21.72 -13.60
CA ASP A 314 -14.67 -20.39 -13.37
C ASP A 314 -13.57 -19.34 -13.14
N GLN A 315 -12.53 -19.69 -12.37
CA GLN A 315 -11.37 -18.83 -12.17
C GLN A 315 -10.68 -18.52 -13.51
N ARG A 316 -10.46 -19.54 -14.36
CA ARG A 316 -9.91 -19.37 -15.72
C ARG A 316 -10.81 -18.51 -16.59
N ARG A 317 -12.13 -18.72 -16.55
CA ARG A 317 -13.10 -17.91 -17.31
C ARG A 317 -13.04 -16.43 -16.93
N ILE A 318 -12.84 -16.12 -15.65
CA ILE A 318 -12.70 -14.74 -15.16
C ILE A 318 -11.35 -14.14 -15.57
N THR A 319 -10.27 -14.87 -15.36
CA THR A 319 -8.90 -14.37 -15.57
C THR A 319 -8.51 -14.26 -17.03
N MET A 320 -9.11 -15.09 -17.89
CA MET A 320 -8.90 -15.10 -19.35
C MET A 320 -10.01 -14.39 -20.13
N ASP A 321 -10.90 -13.61 -19.48
CA ASP A 321 -11.93 -12.83 -20.18
C ASP A 321 -11.25 -11.79 -21.10
N PRO A 322 -11.51 -11.77 -22.42
CA PRO A 322 -10.93 -10.77 -23.33
C PRO A 322 -11.35 -9.33 -22.98
N ARG A 323 -12.45 -9.14 -22.23
CA ARG A 323 -12.95 -7.83 -21.77
C ARG A 323 -12.33 -7.37 -20.45
N ARG A 324 -11.37 -8.15 -19.93
CA ARG A 324 -10.58 -7.82 -18.75
C ARG A 324 -9.95 -6.44 -18.96
N ILE A 325 -9.14 -6.30 -19.99
CA ILE A 325 -8.51 -5.01 -20.32
C ILE A 325 -9.51 -4.12 -21.06
N GLN A 326 -9.82 -2.95 -20.49
CA GLN A 326 -10.71 -1.97 -21.12
C GLN A 326 -9.90 -0.84 -21.73
N PRO A 327 -10.49 -0.04 -22.62
CA PRO A 327 -9.82 1.15 -23.11
C PRO A 327 -9.41 2.08 -21.97
N ILE A 328 -8.22 2.69 -22.10
CA ILE A 328 -7.75 3.69 -21.14
C ILE A 328 -8.49 5.03 -21.32
N ASP A 329 -8.28 6.00 -20.42
CA ASP A 329 -8.89 7.33 -20.54
C ASP A 329 -8.48 7.98 -21.88
N TYR A 330 -9.46 8.57 -22.59
CA TYR A 330 -9.28 9.10 -23.96
C TYR A 330 -8.29 10.28 -24.04
N LEU A 331 -7.84 10.78 -22.89
CA LEU A 331 -6.84 11.83 -22.75
C LEU A 331 -5.41 11.33 -23.00
N TYR A 332 -5.20 10.01 -23.04
CA TYR A 332 -3.92 9.41 -23.39
C TYR A 332 -3.91 8.95 -24.84
N SER A 333 -2.74 8.96 -25.46
CA SER A 333 -2.57 8.58 -26.86
C SER A 333 -2.88 7.10 -27.11
N GLY A 334 -3.41 6.80 -28.30
CA GLY A 334 -3.62 5.42 -28.75
C GLY A 334 -2.29 4.65 -28.92
N GLU A 335 -1.18 5.36 -29.17
CA GLU A 335 0.16 4.76 -29.18
C GLU A 335 0.52 4.21 -27.79
N PHE A 336 0.28 5.00 -26.74
CA PHE A 336 0.54 4.57 -25.38
C PHE A 336 -0.36 3.42 -24.96
N GLU A 337 -1.64 3.48 -25.32
CA GLU A 337 -2.55 2.36 -25.12
C GLU A 337 -2.06 1.08 -25.80
N ALA A 338 -1.66 1.15 -27.07
CA ALA A 338 -1.16 0.00 -27.82
C ALA A 338 0.08 -0.60 -27.16
N MET A 339 1.02 0.23 -26.70
CA MET A 339 2.22 -0.23 -25.99
C MET A 339 1.91 -0.83 -24.61
N LEU A 340 0.96 -0.25 -23.87
CA LEU A 340 0.51 -0.79 -22.60
C LEU A 340 -0.14 -2.17 -22.76
N GLN A 341 -0.96 -2.35 -23.80
CA GLN A 341 -1.63 -3.61 -24.11
C GLN A 341 -0.63 -4.76 -24.39
N ARG A 342 0.60 -4.46 -24.82
CA ARG A 342 1.66 -5.47 -24.99
C ARG A 342 1.99 -6.20 -23.68
N SER A 343 1.98 -5.49 -22.55
CA SER A 343 2.19 -6.11 -21.23
C SER A 343 0.96 -6.88 -20.73
N LEU A 344 -0.24 -6.44 -21.14
CA LEU A 344 -1.53 -6.96 -20.69
C LEU A 344 -2.09 -8.06 -21.62
N VAL A 345 -1.21 -8.79 -22.30
CA VAL A 345 -1.59 -9.97 -23.10
C VAL A 345 -1.97 -11.12 -22.16
N LEU A 346 -3.19 -11.65 -22.34
CA LEU A 346 -3.75 -12.68 -21.48
C LEU A 346 -2.98 -14.00 -21.57
N ASP A 347 -2.64 -14.42 -22.79
CA ASP A 347 -1.84 -15.62 -23.03
C ASP A 347 -0.37 -15.33 -22.72
N TYR A 348 0.13 -15.93 -21.63
CA TYR A 348 1.52 -15.77 -21.20
C TYR A 348 2.54 -16.10 -22.30
N LYS A 349 2.24 -17.05 -23.20
CA LYS A 349 3.19 -17.45 -24.25
C LYS A 349 3.40 -16.32 -25.25
N LYS A 350 2.33 -15.56 -25.50
CA LYS A 350 2.30 -14.41 -26.42
C LYS A 350 2.73 -13.10 -25.76
N ARG A 351 2.73 -13.03 -24.42
CA ARG A 351 3.23 -11.87 -23.68
C ARG A 351 4.73 -11.72 -23.94
N PRO A 352 5.24 -10.52 -24.25
CA PRO A 352 6.66 -10.30 -24.50
C PRO A 352 7.50 -10.50 -23.22
N SER A 353 8.79 -10.74 -23.43
CA SER A 353 9.82 -10.66 -22.40
C SER A 353 10.11 -9.21 -22.00
N ALA A 354 10.82 -9.02 -20.89
CA ALA A 354 11.29 -7.70 -20.47
C ALA A 354 12.24 -7.08 -21.50
N ARG A 355 13.13 -7.88 -22.12
CA ARG A 355 14.05 -7.41 -23.16
C ARG A 355 13.33 -6.90 -24.40
N GLU A 356 12.36 -7.66 -24.91
CA GLU A 356 11.57 -7.26 -26.09
C GLU A 356 10.83 -5.95 -25.83
N LEU A 357 10.16 -5.82 -24.69
CA LEU A 357 9.46 -4.58 -24.32
C LEU A 357 10.43 -3.41 -24.11
N LEU A 358 11.58 -3.64 -23.48
CA LEU A 358 12.56 -2.59 -23.25
C LEU A 358 13.05 -2.01 -24.58
N GLN A 359 13.30 -2.86 -25.57
CA GLN A 359 13.70 -2.43 -26.92
C GLN A 359 12.59 -1.63 -27.61
N GLU A 360 11.34 -2.09 -27.52
CA GLU A 360 10.17 -1.41 -28.11
C GLU A 360 9.89 -0.06 -27.44
N LEU A 361 10.07 0.05 -26.12
CA LEU A 361 9.83 1.27 -25.35
C LEU A 361 10.90 2.34 -25.55
N GLN A 362 12.13 1.95 -25.93
CA GLN A 362 13.26 2.88 -25.99
C GLN A 362 13.03 4.06 -26.94
N GLY A 363 12.49 3.82 -28.14
CA GLY A 363 12.21 4.87 -29.12
C GLY A 363 11.19 5.89 -28.61
N PRO A 364 9.95 5.48 -28.29
CA PRO A 364 8.89 6.36 -27.79
C PRO A 364 9.29 7.18 -26.57
N VAL A 365 10.07 6.61 -25.64
CA VAL A 365 10.54 7.30 -24.43
C VAL A 365 11.60 8.33 -24.79
N THR A 366 12.58 7.97 -25.61
CA THR A 366 13.64 8.90 -26.05
C THR A 366 13.04 10.10 -26.78
N GLU A 367 12.04 9.89 -27.63
CA GLU A 367 11.34 10.97 -28.32
C GLU A 367 10.71 11.97 -27.33
N ARG A 368 10.04 11.47 -26.29
CA ARG A 368 9.37 12.30 -25.28
C ARG A 368 10.34 12.99 -24.34
N GLU A 369 11.48 12.37 -24.07
CA GLU A 369 12.57 12.99 -23.31
C GLU A 369 13.25 14.13 -24.09
N LEU A 370 13.39 13.99 -25.41
CA LEU A 370 14.01 15.00 -26.27
C LEU A 370 13.05 16.12 -26.70
N ASN A 371 11.74 15.88 -26.65
CA ASN A 371 10.73 16.85 -27.05
C ASN A 371 10.19 17.65 -25.86
N SER A 372 10.75 18.85 -25.64
CA SER A 372 10.33 19.76 -24.56
C SER A 372 8.86 20.16 -24.62
N ASP A 373 8.22 20.12 -25.79
CA ASP A 373 6.82 20.52 -25.95
C ASP A 373 5.86 19.48 -25.37
N LEU A 374 6.31 18.23 -25.20
CA LEU A 374 5.57 17.14 -24.57
C LEU A 374 5.76 17.10 -23.04
N PHE A 375 6.79 17.77 -22.52
CA PHE A 375 7.04 17.82 -21.09
C PHE A 375 5.96 18.64 -20.38
N ARG A 376 5.38 18.06 -19.33
CA ARG A 376 4.52 18.77 -18.38
C ARG A 376 5.02 18.47 -16.98
N ALA A 377 5.41 19.51 -16.25
CA ALA A 377 5.91 19.35 -14.89
C ALA A 377 4.90 18.63 -14.01
N LEU A 378 5.42 17.82 -13.10
CA LEU A 378 4.63 17.27 -12.01
C LEU A 378 4.28 18.42 -11.04
N PRO A 379 3.01 18.55 -10.61
CA PRO A 379 2.62 19.59 -9.65
C PRO A 379 3.39 19.48 -8.33
N ASP A 380 3.63 20.64 -7.69
CA ASP A 380 4.38 20.72 -6.44
C ASP A 380 3.73 19.94 -5.29
N TRP A 381 2.40 19.82 -5.31
CA TRP A 381 1.62 19.10 -4.29
C TRP A 381 1.87 17.60 -4.25
N ILE A 382 2.52 17.03 -5.28
CA ILE A 382 2.83 15.58 -5.29
C ILE A 382 3.69 15.22 -4.11
N VAL A 383 4.69 16.03 -3.78
CA VAL A 383 5.55 15.70 -2.63
C VAL A 383 4.75 15.75 -1.35
N ASP A 384 3.82 16.69 -1.19
CA ASP A 384 3.01 16.85 0.03
C ASP A 384 2.06 15.68 0.28
N HIS A 385 1.44 15.17 -0.78
CA HIS A 385 0.51 14.06 -0.71
C HIS A 385 1.20 12.70 -0.77
N ALA A 386 2.35 12.60 -1.46
CA ALA A 386 3.05 11.34 -1.66
C ALA A 386 4.05 11.03 -0.54
N ILE A 387 4.77 12.03 -0.04
CA ILE A 387 5.45 11.97 1.25
C ILE A 387 4.68 12.86 2.20
N PRO A 388 4.07 12.32 3.27
CA PRO A 388 3.50 13.16 4.30
C PRO A 388 4.63 14.06 4.85
N GLY A 389 4.73 15.32 4.42
CA GLY A 389 5.99 16.04 4.67
C GLY A 389 6.16 17.50 4.26
N LYS A 390 5.64 18.02 3.13
CA LYS A 390 6.05 19.37 2.68
C LYS A 390 5.03 20.50 2.96
N ASN A 391 3.71 20.33 2.75
CA ASN A 391 2.72 21.40 2.96
C ASN A 391 1.80 21.21 4.18
N HIS A 392 2.45 21.13 5.35
CA HIS A 392 2.05 21.65 6.66
C HIS A 392 0.66 21.40 7.31
N GLU A 393 -0.29 20.65 6.73
CA GLU A 393 -1.58 20.39 7.42
C GLU A 393 -1.74 18.96 7.95
N PHE A 394 -1.00 17.98 7.42
CA PHE A 394 -0.96 16.59 7.92
C PHE A 394 0.42 16.16 8.49
N THR A 395 1.43 17.02 8.40
CA THR A 395 2.86 16.73 8.67
C THR A 395 3.21 16.60 10.14
N GLU A 396 2.40 17.22 10.99
CA GLU A 396 2.62 17.21 12.41
C GLU A 396 2.56 15.76 12.93
N GLU A 397 1.59 14.95 12.47
CA GLU A 397 1.27 13.59 12.97
C GLU A 397 2.32 12.50 12.77
N ARG A 398 3.37 12.72 11.97
CA ARG A 398 4.34 11.66 11.64
C ARG A 398 5.80 12.07 11.77
N THR A 399 6.08 13.34 12.01
CA THR A 399 7.45 13.82 12.25
C THR A 399 7.78 13.67 13.74
N PHE A 400 8.94 13.13 14.05
CA PHE A 400 9.36 12.97 15.43
C PHE A 400 9.89 14.28 16.00
N SER A 401 9.42 14.64 17.20
CA SER A 401 10.09 15.63 18.01
C SER A 401 11.39 15.04 18.56
N GLN A 402 12.54 15.58 18.13
CA GLN A 402 13.84 15.13 18.61
C GLN A 402 13.99 15.33 20.12
N LYS A 403 13.37 16.40 20.67
CA LYS A 403 13.29 16.62 22.11
C LYS A 403 12.53 15.47 22.80
N ARG A 404 11.39 15.06 22.25
CA ARG A 404 10.58 13.96 22.78
C ARG A 404 11.29 12.61 22.70
N LEU A 405 11.94 12.30 21.57
CA LEU A 405 12.74 11.08 21.45
C LEU A 405 13.87 11.06 22.49
N LYS A 406 14.63 12.15 22.64
CA LYS A 406 15.68 12.28 23.67
C LYS A 406 15.16 12.11 25.11
N GLN A 407 13.93 12.56 25.39
CA GLN A 407 13.27 12.32 26.68
C GLN A 407 12.97 10.84 26.88
N LEU A 408 12.42 10.14 25.88
CA LEU A 408 12.13 8.70 25.96
C LEU A 408 13.39 7.84 26.11
N LEU A 409 14.52 8.33 25.59
CA LEU A 409 15.83 7.67 25.75
C LEU A 409 16.40 7.77 27.16
N GLN A 410 15.91 8.68 28.01
CA GLN A 410 16.36 8.76 29.40
C GLN A 410 16.04 7.47 30.17
N PRO A 411 16.86 7.07 31.14
CA PRO A 411 16.64 5.87 31.95
C PRO A 411 15.24 5.84 32.56
N GLY A 412 14.48 4.76 32.32
CA GLY A 412 13.13 4.55 32.86
C GLY A 412 12.01 5.41 32.26
N ALA A 413 12.31 6.38 31.40
CA ALA A 413 11.30 7.29 30.83
C ALA A 413 10.30 6.58 29.92
N LEU A 414 10.79 5.74 28.99
CA LEU A 414 9.92 4.95 28.11
C LEU A 414 9.04 3.97 28.89
N GLU A 415 9.57 3.40 29.98
CA GLU A 415 8.88 2.46 30.86
C GLU A 415 7.76 3.14 31.62
N ALA A 416 8.02 4.32 32.19
CA ALA A 416 7.00 5.15 32.83
C ALA A 416 5.87 5.53 31.85
N GLU A 417 6.23 5.91 30.63
CA GLU A 417 5.26 6.28 29.59
C GLU A 417 4.43 5.07 29.10
N LYS A 418 5.06 3.88 28.97
CA LYS A 418 4.36 2.61 28.72
C LYS A 418 3.30 2.34 29.79
N VAL A 419 3.61 2.56 31.07
CA VAL A 419 2.68 2.37 32.19
C VAL A 419 1.57 3.42 32.15
N ALA A 420 1.90 4.69 31.95
CA ALA A 420 0.92 5.77 31.83
C ALA A 420 -0.09 5.52 30.70
N GLN A 421 0.39 5.10 29.53
CA GLN A 421 -0.50 4.80 28.41
C GLN A 421 -1.36 3.55 28.66
N LYS A 422 -0.80 2.51 29.30
CA LYS A 422 -1.58 1.33 29.70
C LYS A 422 -2.72 1.72 30.66
N ASN A 423 -2.43 2.58 31.62
CA ASN A 423 -3.43 3.07 32.58
C ASN A 423 -4.50 3.91 31.87
N LYS A 424 -4.11 4.78 30.94
CA LYS A 424 -5.03 5.57 30.11
C LYS A 424 -5.97 4.67 29.30
N LEU A 425 -5.43 3.71 28.55
CA LEU A 425 -6.22 2.73 27.78
C LEU A 425 -7.14 1.90 28.67
N ALA A 426 -6.71 1.55 29.88
CA ALA A 426 -7.54 0.82 30.83
C ALA A 426 -8.66 1.68 31.44
N ALA A 427 -8.47 3.00 31.55
CA ALA A 427 -9.52 3.94 31.95
C ALA A 427 -10.54 4.12 30.82
N GLU A 428 -10.08 4.38 29.60
CA GLU A 428 -10.94 4.50 28.40
C GLU A 428 -11.80 3.24 28.17
N ARG A 429 -11.22 2.04 28.35
CA ARG A 429 -11.99 0.78 28.29
C ARG A 429 -13.05 0.68 29.38
N ARG A 430 -12.74 1.11 30.61
CA ARG A 430 -13.70 1.11 31.72
C ARG A 430 -14.87 2.06 31.43
N GLU A 431 -14.57 3.26 30.95
CA GLU A 431 -15.60 4.22 30.52
C GLU A 431 -16.45 3.71 29.35
N ALA A 432 -15.84 3.02 28.38
CA ALA A 432 -16.57 2.43 27.25
C ALA A 432 -17.52 1.31 27.72
N ILE A 433 -17.05 0.42 28.60
CA ILE A 433 -17.87 -0.64 29.21
C ILE A 433 -19.01 -0.02 30.04
N GLU A 434 -18.72 1.03 30.81
CA GLU A 434 -19.74 1.73 31.58
C GLU A 434 -20.79 2.38 30.67
N ARG A 435 -20.36 3.00 29.57
CA ARG A 435 -21.26 3.59 28.57
C ARG A 435 -22.15 2.53 27.90
N GLU A 436 -21.57 1.39 27.54
CA GLU A 436 -22.31 0.25 26.99
C GLU A 436 -23.33 -0.30 28.00
N ASN A 437 -22.91 -0.54 29.24
CA ASN A 437 -23.82 -0.96 30.32
C ASN A 437 -24.96 0.04 30.54
N ARG A 438 -24.69 1.35 30.46
CA ARG A 438 -25.72 2.41 30.56
C ARG A 438 -26.69 2.37 29.38
N LEU A 439 -26.21 2.13 28.16
CA LEU A 439 -27.04 1.98 26.97
C LEU A 439 -27.92 0.73 27.06
N THR A 440 -27.35 -0.42 27.44
CA THR A 440 -28.11 -1.67 27.62
C THR A 440 -29.13 -1.57 28.75
N ALA A 441 -28.81 -0.88 29.84
CA ALA A 441 -29.77 -0.60 30.91
C ALA A 441 -30.91 0.32 30.44
N ARG A 442 -30.61 1.30 29.59
CA ARG A 442 -31.60 2.18 28.95
C ARG A 442 -32.52 1.41 28.01
N GLU A 443 -31.99 0.53 27.18
CA GLU A 443 -32.77 -0.34 26.28
C GLU A 443 -33.68 -1.29 27.07
N LYS A 444 -33.16 -1.93 28.13
CA LYS A 444 -34.00 -2.76 29.02
C LYS A 444 -35.09 -1.96 29.73
N MET A 445 -34.81 -0.73 30.18
CA MET A 445 -35.85 0.14 30.75
C MET A 445 -36.93 0.52 29.73
N LEU A 446 -36.56 0.74 28.47
CA LEU A 446 -37.51 1.03 27.38
C LEU A 446 -38.40 -0.19 27.06
N ASP A 447 -37.83 -1.40 27.12
CA ASP A 447 -38.57 -2.66 26.90
C ASP A 447 -39.46 -3.03 28.10
N GLU A 448 -39.05 -2.75 29.34
CA GLU A 448 -39.75 -3.20 30.54
C GLU A 448 -40.82 -2.23 31.06
N ASN A 449 -40.73 -0.91 30.81
CA ASN A 449 -41.74 0.04 31.32
C ASN A 449 -41.77 1.41 30.58
N PRO A 450 -42.56 1.56 29.50
CA PRO A 450 -42.63 2.79 28.70
C PRO A 450 -42.97 4.06 29.50
N THR A 451 -43.72 3.93 30.60
CA THR A 451 -44.18 5.05 31.44
C THR A 451 -43.19 5.46 32.53
N ALA A 452 -42.11 4.70 32.76
CA ALA A 452 -41.04 5.06 33.70
C ALA A 452 -39.98 5.97 33.06
N PHE A 453 -39.80 5.87 31.73
CA PHE A 453 -38.90 6.72 30.97
C PHE A 453 -39.32 8.19 31.04
N ASP A 454 -40.61 8.49 30.88
CA ASP A 454 -41.13 9.86 30.96
C ASP A 454 -40.88 10.48 32.34
N ARG A 455 -41.08 9.71 33.43
CA ARG A 455 -40.84 10.18 34.81
C ARG A 455 -39.36 10.36 35.13
N PHE A 456 -38.51 9.45 34.65
CA PHE A 456 -37.06 9.59 34.81
C PHE A 456 -36.55 10.80 34.04
N TYR A 457 -37.04 11.04 32.81
CA TYR A 457 -36.61 12.14 31.97
C TYR A 457 -37.01 13.51 32.54
N GLU A 458 -38.21 13.63 33.11
CA GLU A 458 -38.67 14.86 33.79
C GLU A 458 -37.84 15.20 35.04
N ASP A 459 -37.39 14.20 35.81
CA ASP A 459 -36.55 14.43 37.00
C ASP A 459 -35.06 14.58 36.66
N TRP A 460 -34.57 13.93 35.61
CA TRP A 460 -33.14 13.85 35.26
C TRP A 460 -32.66 15.05 34.45
N LEU A 461 -33.44 15.49 33.44
CA LEU A 461 -33.03 16.56 32.54
C LEU A 461 -32.73 17.89 33.25
N PRO A 462 -33.54 18.34 34.23
CA PRO A 462 -33.22 19.55 34.99
C PRO A 462 -31.91 19.43 35.80
N ARG A 463 -31.61 18.24 36.35
CA ARG A 463 -30.39 18.01 37.15
C ARG A 463 -29.12 18.05 36.32
N GLU A 464 -29.15 17.51 35.11
CA GLU A 464 -27.98 17.52 34.21
C GLU A 464 -27.70 18.90 33.61
N LEU A 465 -28.76 19.70 33.40
CA LEU A 465 -28.64 21.12 33.02
C LEU A 465 -28.04 21.95 34.16
N ASP A 466 -28.51 21.75 35.40
CA ASP A 466 -27.97 22.42 36.59
C ASP A 466 -26.52 22.02 36.90
N ALA A 467 -26.14 20.76 36.62
CA ALA A 467 -24.77 20.28 36.78
C ALA A 467 -23.82 20.75 35.66
N GLY A 468 -24.33 21.40 34.61
CA GLY A 468 -23.54 21.85 33.45
C GLY A 468 -23.03 20.70 32.56
N ASN A 469 -23.56 19.49 32.74
CA ASN A 469 -23.20 18.32 31.94
C ASN A 469 -23.86 18.37 30.54
N LEU A 470 -24.90 19.19 30.40
CA LEU A 470 -25.56 19.50 29.14
C LEU A 470 -25.55 21.02 28.92
N PRO A 471 -25.21 21.52 27.72
CA PRO A 471 -25.30 22.94 27.42
C PRO A 471 -26.77 23.42 27.50
N PRO A 472 -27.06 24.68 27.86
CA PRO A 472 -28.42 25.23 27.89
C PRO A 472 -29.09 25.33 26.50
N SER A 473 -28.41 24.89 25.44
CA SER A 473 -28.95 24.81 24.09
C SER A 473 -29.56 23.43 23.87
N ASP A 474 -30.88 23.45 23.70
CA ASP A 474 -31.72 22.42 23.11
C ASP A 474 -30.97 21.38 22.25
N PRO A 475 -31.01 20.07 22.58
CA PRO A 475 -30.55 19.04 21.68
C PRO A 475 -31.55 18.93 20.54
N SER A 476 -31.23 19.57 19.41
CA SER A 476 -31.93 19.38 18.15
C SER A 476 -32.04 17.89 17.82
N HIS A 477 -33.22 17.33 18.00
CA HIS A 477 -33.77 16.22 17.20
C HIS A 477 -34.12 16.68 15.76
N ASP A 478 -33.65 17.86 15.34
CA ASP A 478 -34.28 18.64 14.27
C ASP A 478 -33.68 18.53 12.86
N GLU A 479 -32.56 17.84 12.61
CA GLU A 479 -32.13 17.68 11.21
C GLU A 479 -32.92 16.62 10.42
N TYR A 480 -33.68 15.74 11.09
CA TYR A 480 -34.62 14.83 10.39
C TYR A 480 -36.09 15.03 10.79
N ALA A 481 -36.39 15.63 11.95
CA ALA A 481 -37.77 15.81 12.40
C ALA A 481 -38.50 16.93 11.64
N GLU A 482 -37.82 18.03 11.29
CA GLU A 482 -38.49 19.13 10.58
C GLU A 482 -38.76 18.81 9.11
N GLU A 483 -37.88 18.10 8.41
CA GLU A 483 -38.14 17.66 7.03
C GLU A 483 -39.35 16.72 6.94
N VAL A 484 -39.48 15.80 7.91
CA VAL A 484 -40.62 14.88 8.00
C VAL A 484 -41.90 15.61 8.39
N LYS A 485 -41.85 16.56 9.34
CA LYS A 485 -43.00 17.41 9.69
C LYS A 485 -43.43 18.29 8.53
N ILE A 486 -42.50 18.90 7.80
CA ILE A 486 -42.74 19.70 6.60
C ILE A 486 -43.37 18.82 5.52
N PHE A 487 -42.85 17.61 5.28
CA PHE A 487 -43.44 16.65 4.33
C PHE A 487 -44.88 16.29 4.70
N ILE A 488 -45.14 15.98 5.99
CA ILE A 488 -46.48 15.66 6.48
C ILE A 488 -47.42 16.88 6.35
N MET A 489 -46.94 18.10 6.67
CA MET A 489 -47.72 19.33 6.53
C MET A 489 -48.05 19.66 5.08
N VAL A 490 -47.08 19.54 4.17
CA VAL A 490 -47.24 19.78 2.73
C VAL A 490 -48.21 18.76 2.13
N ARG A 491 -48.05 17.46 2.45
CA ARG A 491 -48.99 16.40 2.05
C ARG A 491 -50.42 16.69 2.56
N ARG A 492 -50.57 17.04 3.83
CA ARG A 492 -51.88 17.32 4.44
C ARG A 492 -52.55 18.56 3.85
N ARG A 493 -51.77 19.62 3.55
CA ARG A 493 -52.26 20.82 2.85
C ARG A 493 -52.63 20.51 1.40
N GLY A 494 -51.83 19.73 0.69
CA GLY A 494 -52.12 19.29 -0.68
C GLY A 494 -53.38 18.43 -0.77
N ILE A 495 -53.58 17.49 0.16
CA ILE A 495 -54.82 16.68 0.24
C ILE A 495 -56.03 17.57 0.51
N LYS A 496 -55.91 18.52 1.45
CA LYS A 496 -57.01 19.44 1.79
C LYS A 496 -57.31 20.43 0.66
N ALA A 497 -56.31 20.80 -0.15
CA ALA A 497 -56.47 21.68 -1.30
C ALA A 497 -56.83 20.94 -2.60
N GLY A 498 -56.91 19.60 -2.58
CA GLY A 498 -57.15 18.77 -3.77
C GLY A 498 -55.99 18.74 -4.77
N THR A 499 -54.80 19.21 -4.39
CA THR A 499 -53.63 19.36 -5.25
C THR A 499 -52.57 18.27 -5.02
N TRP A 500 -52.79 17.36 -4.08
CA TRP A 500 -51.89 16.23 -3.83
C TRP A 500 -52.17 15.08 -4.78
N VAL A 501 -51.18 14.73 -5.60
CA VAL A 501 -51.19 13.57 -6.49
C VAL A 501 -50.27 12.51 -5.89
N ASP A 502 -50.85 11.39 -5.45
CA ASP A 502 -50.12 10.30 -4.78
C ASP A 502 -49.23 9.55 -5.79
N PRO A 503 -47.92 9.37 -5.55
CA PRO A 503 -47.02 8.78 -6.54
C PRO A 503 -47.10 7.24 -6.50
N GLY A 504 -48.19 6.71 -7.05
CA GLY A 504 -48.20 5.42 -7.74
C GLY A 504 -48.40 4.14 -6.90
N PRO A 505 -48.82 3.05 -7.59
CA PRO A 505 -49.44 1.88 -6.99
C PRO A 505 -48.46 0.87 -6.37
N THR A 506 -48.97 0.09 -5.42
CA THR A 506 -48.25 -0.94 -4.67
C THR A 506 -47.85 -2.14 -5.53
N TRP A 507 -46.84 -2.89 -5.09
CA TRP A 507 -46.32 -4.07 -5.80
C TRP A 507 -47.38 -5.14 -6.12
N GLN A 508 -48.46 -5.20 -5.34
CA GLN A 508 -49.58 -6.11 -5.61
C GLN A 508 -50.46 -5.65 -6.77
N GLU A 509 -50.56 -4.34 -7.01
CA GLU A 509 -51.33 -3.74 -8.12
C GLU A 509 -50.57 -3.84 -9.46
N ILE A 510 -49.22 -3.78 -9.42
CA ILE A 510 -48.36 -4.06 -10.58
C ILE A 510 -48.49 -5.53 -11.04
N LYS A 511 -48.65 -6.47 -10.08
CA LYS A 511 -48.81 -7.90 -10.39
C LYS A 511 -50.15 -8.20 -11.08
N LYS A 512 -51.18 -7.40 -10.79
CA LYS A 512 -52.51 -7.49 -11.41
C LYS A 512 -52.51 -6.90 -12.83
N LEU A 513 -51.80 -5.80 -13.05
CA LEU A 513 -51.64 -5.16 -14.37
C LEU A 513 -50.88 -6.04 -15.38
N ASN A 514 -49.90 -6.84 -14.94
CA ASN A 514 -49.21 -7.79 -15.83
C ASN A 514 -50.10 -8.97 -16.26
N GLN A 515 -51.01 -9.44 -15.40
CA GLN A 515 -51.97 -10.50 -15.75
C GLN A 515 -53.05 -10.00 -16.73
N GLU A 516 -53.46 -8.73 -16.61
CA GLU A 516 -54.41 -8.07 -17.51
C GLU A 516 -53.78 -7.71 -18.88
N ALA A 517 -52.47 -7.43 -18.91
CA ALA A 517 -51.73 -7.19 -20.16
C ALA A 517 -51.48 -8.48 -20.98
N GLU A 518 -51.24 -9.62 -20.32
CA GLU A 518 -51.11 -10.94 -21.00
C GLU A 518 -52.45 -11.42 -21.59
N THR A 519 -53.59 -11.05 -21.00
CA THR A 519 -54.92 -11.33 -21.54
C THR A 519 -55.30 -10.41 -22.71
N ALA A 520 -54.76 -9.19 -22.77
CA ALA A 520 -54.95 -8.26 -23.88
C ALA A 520 -54.08 -8.58 -25.11
N ALA A 521 -52.97 -9.31 -24.95
CA ALA A 521 -52.07 -9.74 -26.05
C ALA A 521 -52.58 -10.96 -26.87
N VAL A 522 -53.64 -11.65 -26.41
CA VAL A 522 -54.24 -12.84 -27.07
C VAL A 522 -55.44 -12.49 -27.95
N ALA A 523 -55.94 -11.25 -27.91
CA ALA A 523 -56.95 -10.78 -28.85
C ALA A 523 -56.27 -10.32 -30.15
N PRO A 524 -56.71 -10.79 -31.34
CA PRO A 524 -56.14 -10.33 -32.59
C PRO A 524 -56.40 -8.82 -32.76
N PRO A 525 -55.41 -8.01 -33.18
CA PRO A 525 -55.66 -6.64 -33.60
C PRO A 525 -56.52 -6.66 -34.88
N PRO A 526 -57.30 -5.61 -35.18
CA PRO A 526 -57.86 -5.48 -36.53
C PRO A 526 -56.77 -5.38 -37.60
#